data_AF-A0A933LHZ9-F1
#
_entry.id   AF-A0A933LHZ9-F1
#
_cell.length_a   1.000
_cell.length_b   1.000
_cell.length_c   1.000
_cell.angle_alpha   90.00
_cell.angle_beta   90.00
_cell.angle_gamma   90.00
#
_symmetry.space_group_name_H-M   'P 1'
#
loop_
_entity.id
_entity.type
_entity.pdbx_description
1 polymer ?
#
loop_
_entity_poly.entity_id
_entity_poly.type
_entity_poly.pdbx_seq_one_letter_code
_entity_poly.pdbx_strand_id
1 'polypeptide(L)'
;ACTALVDPLLETDGATIRLEPMTKFPVVRDLVVDRSRMFEALKRVHAWVPVDGYYDLPTPKLTHNEQEMLYPLSRCMTCGCCLEACPQVNDRTHFIGAHAISQAVLFNSHPTGAHETHERLDALMGRGGLMECGNAQNCVKVCPKEIPLTDSIAKAGRALTFYSIRHWLDQ
;
A
#
# COMPACT_ATOMS: atom_id res chain seq x y z
N ALA A 1 0.70 12.26 14.81
CA ALA A 1 0.32 13.38 15.69
C ALA A 1 -0.78 12.96 16.67
N CYS A 2 -2.02 12.72 16.23
CA CYS A 2 -3.15 12.45 17.14
C CYS A 2 -3.01 11.20 18.04
N THR A 3 -2.20 10.21 17.64
CA THR A 3 -1.92 9.00 18.43
C THR A 3 -0.56 9.00 19.12
N ALA A 4 0.23 10.07 18.95
CA ALA A 4 1.54 10.19 19.58
C ALA A 4 1.34 10.72 21.00
N LEU A 5 1.68 9.91 22.00
CA LEU A 5 1.61 10.30 23.41
C LEU A 5 2.84 11.14 23.76
N VAL A 6 2.63 12.21 24.52
CA VAL A 6 3.72 13.14 24.90
C VAL A 6 4.66 12.50 25.92
N ASP A 7 4.13 11.79 26.93
CA ASP A 7 4.96 11.23 28.00
C ASP A 7 6.03 10.27 27.47
N PRO A 8 5.72 9.28 26.59
CA PRO A 8 6.73 8.41 26.00
C PRO A 8 7.75 9.16 25.14
N LEU A 9 7.35 10.25 24.47
CA LEU A 9 8.26 11.05 23.65
C LEU A 9 9.23 11.85 24.52
N LEU A 10 8.80 12.34 25.67
CA LEU A 10 9.68 13.04 26.62
C LEU A 10 10.70 12.10 27.25
N GLU A 11 10.33 10.83 27.44
CA GLU A 11 11.26 9.79 27.90
C GLU A 11 12.31 9.43 26.83
N THR A 12 11.94 9.37 25.55
CA THR A 12 12.86 9.00 24.46
C THR A 12 13.71 10.15 23.94
N ASP A 13 13.09 11.33 23.75
CA ASP A 13 13.70 12.47 23.04
C ASP A 13 14.14 13.59 24.01
N GLY A 14 13.85 13.43 25.31
CA GLY A 14 14.16 14.40 26.36
C GLY A 14 13.16 15.56 26.42
N ALA A 15 13.57 16.69 27.00
CA ALA A 15 12.67 17.80 27.32
C ALA A 15 12.15 18.60 26.10
N THR A 16 12.61 18.30 24.88
CA THR A 16 12.25 19.07 23.66
C THR A 16 11.75 18.13 22.57
N ILE A 17 10.51 18.33 22.13
CA ILE A 17 9.90 17.57 21.03
C ILE A 17 10.11 18.32 19.72
N ARG A 18 10.78 17.68 18.75
CA ARG A 18 10.93 18.23 17.40
C ARG A 18 9.82 17.72 16.49
N LEU A 19 9.09 18.66 15.88
CA LEU A 19 8.04 18.36 14.90
C LEU A 19 8.45 18.90 13.54
N GLU A 20 8.49 18.00 12.55
CA GLU A 20 8.92 18.30 11.17
C GLU A 20 7.93 17.68 10.17
N PRO A 21 7.78 18.26 8.97
CA PRO A 21 7.00 17.64 7.90
C PRO A 21 7.63 16.32 7.44
N MET A 22 6.86 15.50 6.74
CA MET A 22 7.37 14.27 6.14
C MET A 22 8.46 14.59 5.11
N THR A 23 9.61 13.92 5.19
CA THR A 23 10.79 14.21 4.36
C THR A 23 10.67 13.69 2.93
N LYS A 24 9.81 12.70 2.67
CA LYS A 24 9.64 12.06 1.34
C LYS A 24 8.59 12.71 0.45
N PHE A 25 7.98 13.79 0.93
CA PHE A 25 6.90 14.50 0.25
C PHE A 25 7.27 15.98 0.13
N PRO A 26 6.95 16.64 -1.01
CA PRO A 26 7.17 18.08 -1.14
C PRO A 26 6.41 18.86 -0.07
N VAL A 27 7.09 19.76 0.64
CA VAL A 27 6.46 20.63 1.64
C VAL A 27 5.70 21.74 0.93
N VAL A 28 4.41 21.88 1.21
CA VAL A 28 3.58 22.97 0.69
C VAL A 28 3.69 24.18 1.62
N ARG A 29 3.47 23.97 2.92
CA ARG A 29 3.53 25.00 3.96
C ARG A 29 3.55 24.37 5.35
N ASP A 30 4.42 24.84 6.24
CA ASP A 30 4.54 24.37 7.62
C ASP A 30 4.70 22.83 7.68
N LEU A 31 3.73 22.12 8.27
CA LEU A 31 3.69 20.65 8.34
C LEU A 31 2.86 20.00 7.21
N VAL A 32 2.29 20.80 6.31
CA VAL A 32 1.46 20.32 5.19
C VAL A 32 2.36 19.91 4.03
N VAL A 33 2.25 18.65 3.62
CA VAL A 33 2.99 18.07 2.49
C VAL A 33 2.05 17.65 1.37
N ASP A 34 2.55 17.69 0.13
CA ASP A 34 1.83 17.19 -1.03
C ASP A 34 1.91 15.65 -1.11
N ARG A 35 0.76 14.99 -0.99
CA ARG A 35 0.62 13.52 -1.06
C ARG A 35 0.05 13.02 -2.39
N SER A 36 -0.04 13.88 -3.40
CA SER A 36 -0.55 13.57 -4.76
C SER A 36 0.00 12.24 -5.30
N ARG A 37 1.32 11.99 -5.13
CA ARG A 37 1.98 10.74 -5.55
C ARG A 37 1.32 9.46 -5.04
N MET A 38 0.72 9.47 -3.85
CA MET A 38 0.06 8.30 -3.29
C MET A 38 -1.24 7.99 -4.03
N PHE A 39 -2.00 9.03 -4.35
CA PHE A 39 -3.24 8.89 -5.10
C PHE A 39 -2.96 8.49 -6.55
N GLU A 40 -1.91 9.02 -7.16
CA GLU A 40 -1.46 8.55 -8.49
C GLU A 40 -1.01 7.09 -8.45
N ALA A 41 -0.36 6.63 -7.37
CA ALA A 41 -0.04 5.21 -7.20
C ALA A 41 -1.30 4.33 -7.07
N LEU A 42 -2.32 4.79 -6.33
CA LEU A 42 -3.62 4.10 -6.24
C LEU A 42 -4.32 4.02 -7.60
N LYS A 43 -4.27 5.11 -8.37
CA LYS A 43 -4.81 5.14 -9.73
C LYS A 43 -4.11 4.13 -10.62
N ARG A 44 -2.77 4.14 -10.58
CA ARG A 44 -1.91 3.25 -11.36
C ARG A 44 -2.20 1.77 -11.09
N VAL A 45 -2.45 1.37 -9.84
CA VAL A 45 -2.71 -0.04 -9.49
C VAL A 45 -4.19 -0.41 -9.52
N HIS A 46 -5.04 0.40 -10.16
CA HIS A 46 -6.48 0.16 -10.27
C HIS A 46 -7.14 -0.15 -8.91
N ALA A 47 -6.83 0.65 -7.87
CA ALA A 47 -7.32 0.43 -6.51
C ALA A 47 -8.82 0.82 -6.32
N TRP A 48 -9.67 0.31 -7.20
CA TRP A 48 -11.13 0.41 -7.16
C TRP A 48 -11.74 -0.91 -7.65
N VAL A 49 -13.03 -1.07 -7.38
CA VAL A 49 -13.86 -2.10 -8.01
C VAL A 49 -14.46 -1.49 -9.28
N PRO A 50 -14.25 -2.06 -10.48
CA PRO A 50 -14.92 -1.57 -11.67
C PRO A 50 -16.44 -1.73 -11.49
N VAL A 51 -17.20 -0.70 -11.80
CA VAL A 51 -18.66 -0.76 -11.74
C VAL A 51 -19.15 -1.40 -13.03
N ASP A 52 -19.44 -2.69 -13.00
CA ASP A 52 -20.07 -3.46 -14.06
C ASP A 52 -21.61 -3.29 -14.01
N GLY A 53 -22.06 -2.05 -14.21
CA GLY A 53 -23.48 -1.69 -14.37
C GLY A 53 -24.29 -1.58 -13.07
N TYR A 54 -25.57 -1.24 -13.22
CA TYR A 54 -26.57 -1.04 -12.15
C TYR A 54 -27.32 -2.34 -11.80
N TYR A 55 -26.67 -3.49 -11.87
CA TYR A 55 -27.37 -4.76 -11.71
C TYR A 55 -27.48 -5.15 -10.24
N ASP A 56 -28.64 -5.70 -9.87
CA ASP A 56 -28.94 -6.38 -8.61
C ASP A 56 -28.18 -7.72 -8.56
N LEU A 57 -26.85 -7.64 -8.64
CA LEU A 57 -25.98 -8.80 -8.58
C LEU A 57 -25.88 -9.28 -7.13
N PRO A 58 -26.03 -10.59 -6.87
CA PRO A 58 -25.86 -11.12 -5.54
C PRO A 58 -24.45 -10.82 -5.05
N THR A 59 -24.33 -10.14 -3.90
CA THR A 59 -23.04 -9.86 -3.27
C THR A 59 -22.28 -11.17 -3.08
N PRO A 60 -21.01 -11.27 -3.53
CA PRO A 60 -20.23 -12.47 -3.33
C PRO A 60 -20.10 -12.75 -1.84
N LYS A 61 -20.45 -13.98 -1.44
CA LYS A 61 -20.34 -14.41 -0.05
C LYS A 61 -18.88 -14.74 0.25
N LEU A 62 -18.33 -14.05 1.25
CA LEU A 62 -17.01 -14.35 1.79
C LEU A 62 -17.15 -15.27 3.00
N THR A 63 -16.30 -16.28 3.07
CA THR A 63 -16.11 -17.08 4.28
C THR A 63 -15.54 -16.23 5.42
N HIS A 64 -15.70 -16.70 6.65
CA HIS A 64 -15.14 -16.01 7.82
C HIS A 64 -13.62 -15.78 7.69
N ASN A 65 -12.89 -16.82 7.26
CA ASN A 65 -11.44 -16.76 7.10
C ASN A 65 -11.01 -15.73 6.03
N GLU A 66 -11.76 -15.60 4.93
CA GLU A 66 -11.49 -14.58 3.91
C GLU A 66 -11.71 -13.18 4.48
N GLN A 67 -12.78 -12.97 5.25
CA GLN A 67 -13.05 -11.69 5.89
C GLN A 67 -11.95 -11.30 6.88
N GLU A 68 -11.49 -12.23 7.71
CA GLU A 68 -10.39 -12.00 8.65
C GLU A 68 -9.09 -11.63 7.95
N MET A 69 -8.83 -12.20 6.77
CA MET A 69 -7.65 -11.84 5.99
C MET A 69 -7.77 -10.49 5.27
N LEU A 70 -8.95 -10.15 4.75
CA LEU A 70 -9.17 -8.94 3.95
C LEU A 70 -9.38 -7.70 4.81
N TYR A 71 -10.02 -7.86 5.97
CA TYR A 71 -10.35 -6.74 6.85
C TYR A 71 -9.12 -5.92 7.26
N PRO A 72 -7.99 -6.51 7.73
CA PRO A 72 -6.79 -5.75 8.06
C PRO A 72 -6.28 -4.89 6.90
N LEU A 73 -6.33 -5.39 5.67
CA LEU A 73 -5.86 -4.68 4.47
C LEU A 73 -6.79 -3.50 4.11
N SER A 74 -8.09 -3.64 4.37
CA SER A 74 -9.09 -2.57 4.13
C SER A 74 -8.95 -1.39 5.09
N ARG A 75 -8.25 -1.54 6.23
CA ARG A 75 -8.07 -0.47 7.23
C ARG A 75 -7.07 0.61 6.81
N CYS A 76 -6.49 0.53 5.61
CA CYS A 76 -5.56 1.53 5.11
C CYS A 76 -6.26 2.89 4.98
N MET A 77 -5.78 3.89 5.72
CA MET A 77 -6.30 5.26 5.69
C MET A 77 -5.42 6.23 4.88
N THR A 78 -4.54 5.70 4.02
CA THR A 78 -3.69 6.50 3.11
C THR A 78 -2.90 7.60 3.85
N CYS A 79 -2.36 7.25 5.03
CA CYS A 79 -1.68 8.23 5.90
C CYS A 79 -0.28 8.62 5.42
N GLY A 80 0.43 7.73 4.70
CA GLY A 80 1.76 7.99 4.15
C GLY A 80 2.93 7.58 5.05
N CYS A 81 2.70 7.19 6.31
CA CYS A 81 3.77 6.80 7.25
C CYS A 81 4.65 5.68 6.70
N CYS A 82 4.06 4.71 6.00
CA CYS A 82 4.80 3.59 5.40
C CYS A 82 5.71 4.01 4.24
N LEU A 83 5.38 5.08 3.52
CA LEU A 83 6.23 5.66 2.48
C LEU A 83 7.35 6.49 3.11
N GLU A 84 7.03 7.30 4.12
CA GLU A 84 8.01 8.13 4.82
C GLU A 84 9.16 7.30 5.41
N ALA A 85 8.84 6.17 6.04
CA ALA A 85 9.84 5.30 6.65
C ALA A 85 10.59 4.40 5.65
N CYS A 86 10.17 4.34 4.38
CA CYS A 86 10.74 3.43 3.41
C CYS A 86 12.00 4.03 2.76
N PRO A 87 13.17 3.35 2.82
CA PRO A 87 14.38 3.87 2.18
C PRO A 87 14.31 3.88 0.65
N GLN A 88 13.49 2.99 0.07
CA GLN A 88 13.28 2.89 -1.37
C GLN A 88 12.34 3.98 -1.91
N VAL A 89 11.72 4.77 -1.04
CA VAL A 89 10.97 5.96 -1.42
C VAL A 89 11.91 7.16 -1.34
N ASN A 90 12.40 7.61 -2.49
CA ASN A 90 13.30 8.75 -2.61
C ASN A 90 13.18 9.40 -4.01
N ASP A 91 13.91 10.48 -4.25
CA ASP A 91 13.79 11.28 -5.49
C ASP A 91 14.35 10.57 -6.73
N ARG A 92 15.07 9.46 -6.55
CA ARG A 92 15.70 8.70 -7.65
C ARG A 92 14.87 7.48 -8.08
N THR A 93 13.89 7.09 -7.27
CA THR A 93 13.06 5.91 -7.51
C THR A 93 11.64 6.32 -7.85
N HIS A 94 10.95 5.47 -8.62
CA HIS A 94 9.53 5.66 -8.90
C HIS A 94 8.66 4.71 -8.07
N PHE A 95 9.22 4.21 -6.95
CA PHE A 95 8.58 3.21 -6.13
C PHE A 95 7.20 3.66 -5.63
N ILE A 96 6.19 2.87 -5.95
CA ILE A 96 4.78 3.12 -5.59
C ILE A 96 4.52 2.98 -4.08
N GLY A 97 5.39 2.24 -3.37
CA GLY A 97 5.30 2.04 -1.93
C GLY A 97 4.38 0.89 -1.50
N ALA A 98 4.58 0.43 -0.26
CA ALA A 98 3.85 -0.70 0.32
C ALA A 98 2.33 -0.48 0.40
N HIS A 99 1.91 0.78 0.54
CA HIS A 99 0.50 1.17 0.57
C HIS A 99 -0.24 0.73 -0.70
N ALA A 100 0.25 1.10 -1.88
CA ALA A 100 -0.41 0.79 -3.15
C ALA A 100 -0.40 -0.72 -3.42
N ILE A 101 0.72 -1.40 -3.11
CA ILE A 101 0.85 -2.86 -3.23
C ILE A 101 -0.19 -3.57 -2.36
N SER A 102 -0.37 -3.14 -1.11
CA SER A 102 -1.35 -3.74 -0.20
C SER A 102 -2.79 -3.54 -0.67
N GLN A 103 -3.11 -2.39 -1.26
CA GLN A 103 -4.43 -2.17 -1.88
C GLN A 103 -4.64 -3.05 -3.11
N ALA A 104 -3.64 -3.20 -3.99
CA ALA A 104 -3.74 -4.12 -5.11
C ALA A 104 -4.00 -5.57 -4.64
N VAL A 105 -3.33 -6.02 -3.58
CA VAL A 105 -3.57 -7.34 -2.97
C VAL A 105 -4.97 -7.46 -2.39
N LEU A 106 -5.47 -6.44 -1.70
CA LEU A 106 -6.85 -6.41 -1.18
C LEU A 106 -7.86 -6.62 -2.31
N PHE A 107 -7.77 -5.84 -3.38
CA PHE A 107 -8.72 -5.95 -4.50
C PHE A 107 -8.57 -7.26 -5.27
N ASN A 108 -7.36 -7.74 -5.50
CA ASN A 108 -7.14 -9.04 -6.18
C ASN A 108 -7.62 -10.23 -5.34
N SER A 109 -7.60 -10.10 -4.01
CA SER A 109 -8.06 -11.15 -3.09
C SER A 109 -9.58 -11.09 -2.86
N HIS A 110 -10.25 -10.01 -3.23
CA HIS A 110 -11.70 -9.87 -3.10
C HIS A 110 -12.38 -10.31 -4.41
N PRO A 111 -13.44 -11.16 -4.38
CA PRO A 111 -14.08 -11.68 -5.59
C PRO A 111 -14.50 -10.58 -6.58
N THR A 112 -15.07 -9.48 -6.09
CA THR A 112 -15.49 -8.34 -6.93
C THR A 112 -14.32 -7.62 -7.61
N GLY A 113 -13.12 -7.64 -7.02
CA GLY A 113 -11.94 -7.01 -7.60
C GLY A 113 -11.10 -7.97 -8.44
N ALA A 114 -11.31 -9.28 -8.32
CA ALA A 114 -10.46 -10.31 -8.92
C ALA A 114 -10.42 -10.26 -10.46
N HIS A 115 -11.43 -9.68 -11.11
CA HIS A 115 -11.49 -9.56 -12.57
C HIS A 115 -10.38 -8.69 -13.17
N GLU A 116 -9.93 -7.68 -12.43
CA GLU A 116 -8.86 -6.74 -12.86
C GLU A 116 -7.47 -7.18 -12.35
N THR A 117 -7.32 -8.45 -11.96
CA THR A 117 -6.07 -8.93 -11.34
C THR A 117 -4.88 -8.76 -12.28
N HIS A 118 -5.05 -9.01 -13.58
CA HIS A 118 -3.96 -8.92 -14.55
C HIS A 118 -3.47 -7.48 -14.72
N GLU A 119 -4.39 -6.53 -14.87
CA GLU A 119 -4.12 -5.10 -14.99
C GLU A 119 -3.35 -4.58 -13.76
N ARG A 120 -3.76 -5.02 -12.55
CA ARG A 120 -3.03 -4.68 -11.32
C ARG A 120 -1.64 -5.31 -11.28
N LEU A 121 -1.50 -6.56 -11.71
CA LEU A 121 -0.18 -7.23 -11.74
C LEU A 121 0.74 -6.57 -12.76
N ASP A 122 0.26 -6.18 -13.94
CA ASP A 122 1.05 -5.43 -14.93
C ASP A 122 1.53 -4.09 -14.35
N ALA A 123 0.65 -3.36 -13.66
CA ALA A 123 1.00 -2.12 -12.98
C ALA A 123 2.09 -2.31 -11.90
N LEU A 124 2.02 -3.43 -11.17
CA LEU A 124 3.01 -3.82 -10.16
C LEU A 124 4.32 -4.37 -10.74
N MET A 125 4.31 -4.92 -11.96
CA MET A 125 5.50 -5.41 -12.65
C MET A 125 6.32 -4.28 -13.27
N GLY A 126 5.65 -3.23 -13.74
CA GLY A 126 6.29 -2.08 -14.39
C GLY A 126 7.28 -1.31 -13.49
N ARG A 127 8.04 -0.39 -14.10
CA ARG A 127 9.03 0.48 -13.41
C ARG A 127 8.42 1.18 -12.19
N GLY A 128 9.10 1.23 -11.05
CA GLY A 128 8.52 1.73 -9.80
C GLY A 128 7.59 0.75 -9.09
N GLY A 129 7.43 -0.46 -9.60
CA GLY A 129 6.57 -1.50 -9.05
C GLY A 129 7.21 -2.30 -7.91
N LEU A 130 6.77 -3.55 -7.75
CA LEU A 130 7.15 -4.39 -6.61
C LEU A 130 8.66 -4.66 -6.55
N MET A 131 9.33 -4.76 -7.69
CA MET A 131 10.75 -5.11 -7.79
C MET A 131 11.69 -4.06 -7.18
N GLU A 132 11.23 -2.83 -6.97
CA GLU A 132 12.00 -1.78 -6.27
C GLU A 132 11.94 -1.93 -4.73
N CYS A 133 11.17 -2.89 -4.21
CA CYS A 133 11.13 -3.16 -2.77
C CYS A 133 12.44 -3.85 -2.30
N GLY A 134 13.21 -3.15 -1.47
CA GLY A 134 14.42 -3.68 -0.83
C GLY A 134 14.18 -4.45 0.47
N ASN A 135 12.93 -4.81 0.78
CA ASN A 135 12.52 -5.58 1.96
C ASN A 135 13.07 -5.07 3.32
N ALA A 136 13.12 -3.75 3.51
CA ALA A 136 13.59 -3.14 4.76
C ALA A 136 12.59 -3.28 5.94
N GLN A 137 11.33 -3.64 5.67
CA GLN A 137 10.26 -3.89 6.63
C GLN A 137 9.85 -2.73 7.57
N ASN A 138 10.46 -1.55 7.44
CA ASN A 138 10.08 -0.34 8.18
C ASN A 138 8.59 0.01 8.05
N CYS A 139 8.00 -0.28 6.88
CA CYS A 139 6.60 0.04 6.58
C CYS A 139 5.60 -0.62 7.56
N VAL A 140 5.86 -1.85 8.01
CA VAL A 140 5.00 -2.56 8.97
C VAL A 140 5.14 -1.95 10.36
N LYS A 141 6.38 -1.67 10.79
CA LYS A 141 6.68 -1.13 12.11
C LYS A 141 6.03 0.24 12.36
N VAL A 142 5.95 1.09 11.34
CA VAL A 142 5.39 2.44 11.45
C VAL A 142 3.89 2.53 11.15
N CYS A 143 3.25 1.44 10.75
CA CYS A 143 1.85 1.48 10.36
C CYS A 143 0.95 1.66 11.60
N PRO A 144 0.23 2.78 11.75
CA PRO A 144 -0.63 3.00 12.92
C PRO A 144 -1.88 2.11 12.95
N LYS A 145 -2.14 1.40 11.86
CA LYS A 145 -3.24 0.43 11.71
C LYS A 145 -2.75 -1.01 11.72
N GLU A 146 -1.45 -1.23 11.92
CA GLU A 146 -0.84 -2.56 12.03
C GLU A 146 -1.21 -3.46 10.84
N ILE A 147 -1.20 -2.88 9.63
CA ILE A 147 -1.53 -3.62 8.42
C ILE A 147 -0.33 -4.54 8.11
N PRO A 148 -0.56 -5.83 7.80
CA PRO A 148 0.49 -6.77 7.44
C PRO A 148 1.02 -6.49 6.02
N LEU A 149 1.77 -5.39 5.88
CA LEU A 149 2.29 -4.90 4.61
C LEU A 149 3.36 -5.82 4.02
N THR A 150 4.20 -6.46 4.84
CA THR A 150 5.16 -7.48 4.41
C THR A 150 4.48 -8.68 3.79
N ASP A 151 3.38 -9.14 4.38
CA ASP A 151 2.63 -10.29 3.87
C ASP A 151 1.93 -9.94 2.55
N SER A 152 1.45 -8.68 2.44
CA SER A 152 0.94 -8.16 1.18
C SER A 152 2.01 -8.15 0.09
N ILE A 153 3.21 -7.65 0.40
CA ILE A 153 4.36 -7.64 -0.53
C ILE A 153 4.74 -9.07 -0.95
N ALA A 154 4.77 -10.01 0.00
CA ALA A 154 5.07 -11.41 -0.29
C ALA A 154 4.00 -12.08 -1.16
N LYS A 155 2.71 -11.86 -0.87
CA LYS A 155 1.59 -12.33 -1.70
C LYS A 155 1.66 -11.75 -3.12
N ALA A 156 1.87 -10.44 -3.24
CA ALA A 156 2.04 -9.77 -4.53
C ALA A 156 3.23 -10.33 -5.31
N GLY A 157 4.37 -10.56 -4.64
CA GLY A 157 5.57 -11.12 -5.25
C GLY A 157 5.35 -12.53 -5.77
N ARG A 158 4.68 -13.38 -4.99
CA ARG A 158 4.31 -14.73 -5.43
C ARG A 158 3.37 -14.70 -6.64
N ALA A 159 2.34 -13.84 -6.60
CA ALA A 159 1.39 -13.70 -7.70
C ALA A 159 2.07 -13.19 -8.98
N LEU A 160 2.96 -12.20 -8.87
CA LEU A 160 3.75 -11.68 -9.98
C LEU A 160 4.65 -12.75 -10.57
N THR A 161 5.37 -13.52 -9.76
CA THR A 161 6.24 -14.60 -10.28
C THR A 161 5.45 -15.61 -11.11
N PHE A 162 4.30 -16.07 -10.62
CA PHE A 162 3.46 -17.00 -11.39
C PHE A 162 2.91 -16.35 -12.67
N TYR A 163 2.47 -15.10 -12.57
CA TYR A 163 1.96 -14.35 -13.71
C TYR A 163 3.03 -14.13 -14.79
N SER A 164 4.25 -13.70 -14.41
CA SER A 164 5.38 -13.55 -15.32
C SER A 164 5.77 -14.86 -16.01
N ILE A 165 5.82 -15.97 -15.27
CA ILE A 165 6.14 -17.28 -15.85
C ILE A 165 5.07 -17.71 -16.85
N ARG A 166 3.79 -17.58 -16.49
CA ARG A 166 2.69 -17.95 -17.36
C ARG A 166 2.66 -17.09 -18.63
N HIS A 167 2.81 -15.77 -18.48
CA HIS A 167 2.85 -14.86 -19.61
C HIS A 167 4.04 -15.13 -20.55
N TRP A 168 5.18 -15.57 -20.01
CA TRP A 168 6.34 -15.97 -20.83
C TRP A 168 6.12 -17.30 -21.57
N LEU A 169 5.39 -18.25 -20.99
CA LEU A 169 5.08 -19.54 -21.63
C LEU A 169 3.96 -19.47 -22.67
N ASP A 170 3.04 -18.51 -22.52
CA ASP A 170 1.91 -18.29 -23.43
C ASP A 170 2.31 -17.45 -24.67
N GLN A 171 3.55 -16.95 -24.75
CA GLN A 171 4.15 -16.28 -25.91
C GLN A 171 5.00 -17.24 -26.77
#